data_AF-A0A264W6L5-F1
#
_entry.id   AF-A0A264W6L5-F1
#
_cell.length_a   1.000
_cell.length_b   1.000
_cell.length_c   1.000
_cell.angle_alpha   90.00
_cell.angle_beta   90.00
_cell.angle_gamma   90.00
#
_symmetry.space_group_name_H-M   'P 1'
#
loop_
_entity.id
_entity.type
_entity.pdbx_description
1 polymer ?
#
loop_
_entity_poly.entity_id
_entity_poly.type
_entity_poly.pdbx_seq_one_letter_code
_entity_poly.pdbx_strand_id
1 'polypeptide(L)'
;MKKNWILSLVVTLTLIGLFPLQALAIDFEIETVRIDAQLNEDGSASVTERFTYAFEEDFNGITRSLIEKEGTAIEEFQAFENGKALRTEFVDGMYRVYRAGDDGDTVTIDLSYTITDVVEKFEDGAQFYYAFFDESNESAYQDLTISVTPPGPSTNTEALGYEEAFGSQTVTEDGTALYEIGLVDEGENGDVRAIFDAELFPVLSTLNGTVRDDMAENIRMQEQAAVFSENQQTASTIAKPAVTGGGTLLLLSVLVLWLRAARRKKSVQSDASGFTVPAETMSIPATLYFTHSAFLSPHVTVAAILDMLRKGNLRQVSEDQFELVDRKTQYAHEETLLKLLVDRIGNGTEFTLTQVKEFTQKTIYHAEYNEAIAKWNKGVRAEVLSHHFYEKHPTLRWIAGISSAAFVGLAVYTAIYDLLPWTFGSVMLAMGTLLLAIFYSPLTREGHEIRSQWRTLKKEFPTVTEEQWKSLTEDERKRAYAYLLGSDSKTATKQATTFHAATSSSDDSSFVMNPVFLTTIFVAANTSTSASASGGATSGGGAGVGGGGGGSGAF
;
A
#
# COMPACT_ATOMS: atom_id res chain seq x y z
N MET A 1 -9.70 -31.97 -18.44
CA MET A 1 -8.29 -32.43 -18.52
C MET A 1 -7.40 -31.49 -19.34
N LYS A 2 -7.68 -31.18 -20.61
CA LYS A 2 -6.76 -30.38 -21.48
C LYS A 2 -6.42 -28.93 -21.02
N LYS A 3 -7.15 -28.31 -20.09
CA LYS A 3 -6.95 -26.88 -19.71
C LYS A 3 -5.70 -26.63 -18.84
N ASN A 4 -5.20 -27.63 -18.12
CA ASN A 4 -4.17 -27.43 -17.08
C ASN A 4 -2.74 -27.38 -17.65
N TRP A 5 -2.48 -28.03 -18.79
CA TRP A 5 -1.14 -28.06 -19.40
C TRP A 5 -0.68 -26.68 -19.86
N ILE A 6 -1.58 -25.87 -20.45
CA ILE A 6 -1.26 -24.49 -20.89
C ILE A 6 -0.84 -23.64 -19.69
N LEU A 7 -1.53 -23.74 -18.54
CA LEU A 7 -1.14 -23.02 -17.33
C LEU A 7 0.22 -23.48 -16.82
N SER A 8 0.49 -24.79 -16.82
CA SER A 8 1.81 -25.31 -16.44
C SER A 8 2.92 -24.87 -17.39
N LEU A 9 2.66 -24.84 -18.70
CA LEU A 9 3.60 -24.39 -19.72
C LEU A 9 3.95 -22.92 -19.54
N VAL A 10 2.94 -22.06 -19.32
CA VAL A 10 3.14 -20.64 -19.03
C VAL A 10 3.94 -20.46 -17.73
N VAL A 11 3.59 -21.15 -16.65
CA VAL A 11 4.35 -21.08 -15.38
C VAL A 11 5.80 -21.52 -15.56
N THR A 12 6.07 -22.61 -16.30
CA THR A 12 7.44 -23.04 -16.59
C THR A 12 8.20 -22.04 -17.46
N LEU A 13 7.55 -21.46 -18.48
CA LEU A 13 8.18 -20.44 -19.34
C LEU A 13 8.46 -19.14 -18.57
N THR A 14 7.57 -18.74 -17.65
CA THR A 14 7.79 -17.61 -16.75
C THR A 14 8.89 -17.89 -15.72
N LEU A 15 9.04 -19.13 -15.22
CA LEU A 15 10.18 -19.50 -14.39
C LEU A 15 11.51 -19.45 -15.17
N ILE A 16 11.52 -19.90 -16.43
CA ILE A 16 12.72 -19.83 -17.28
C ILE A 16 13.10 -18.36 -17.56
N GLY A 17 12.11 -17.50 -17.79
CA GLY A 17 12.32 -16.04 -17.89
C GLY A 17 12.54 -15.31 -16.57
N LEU A 18 12.69 -16.03 -15.45
CA LEU A 18 13.08 -15.49 -14.13
C LEU A 18 14.48 -15.94 -13.70
N PHE A 19 15.16 -16.77 -14.50
CA PHE A 19 16.62 -16.89 -14.37
C PHE A 19 17.25 -15.71 -15.10
N PRO A 20 18.14 -14.94 -14.46
CA PRO A 20 18.99 -14.02 -15.21
C PRO A 20 19.82 -14.86 -16.19
N LEU A 21 19.91 -14.39 -17.44
CA LEU A 21 20.99 -14.82 -18.31
C LEU A 21 22.25 -14.18 -17.74
N GLN A 22 22.98 -14.94 -16.91
CA GLN A 22 24.35 -14.59 -16.56
C GLN A 22 25.11 -14.49 -17.89
N ALA A 23 25.58 -13.29 -18.22
CA ALA A 23 26.61 -13.14 -19.23
C ALA A 23 27.84 -13.93 -18.75
N LEU A 24 28.58 -14.52 -19.68
CA LEU A 24 29.93 -14.99 -19.38
C LEU A 24 30.83 -13.77 -19.42
N ALA A 25 30.75 -12.97 -18.36
CA ALA A 25 31.81 -12.05 -17.98
C ALA A 25 32.97 -12.90 -17.43
N ILE A 26 34.20 -12.44 -17.67
CA ILE A 26 35.40 -13.02 -17.06
C ILE A 26 35.39 -12.67 -15.56
N ASP A 27 35.79 -13.60 -14.71
CA ASP A 27 35.92 -13.34 -13.27
C ASP A 27 37.30 -12.71 -12.99
N PHE A 28 37.32 -11.47 -12.51
CA PHE A 28 38.53 -10.68 -12.26
C PHE A 28 38.30 -9.61 -11.19
N GLU A 29 39.38 -9.17 -10.56
CA GLU A 29 39.39 -8.10 -9.54
C GLU A 29 40.37 -6.98 -9.95
N ILE A 30 39.97 -5.72 -9.74
CA ILE A 30 40.83 -4.55 -9.98
C ILE A 30 41.45 -4.11 -8.66
N GLU A 31 42.58 -4.74 -8.31
CA GLU A 31 43.29 -4.57 -7.03
C GLU A 31 43.70 -3.12 -6.74
N THR A 32 44.06 -2.35 -7.78
CA THR A 32 44.58 -0.98 -7.62
C THR A 32 44.41 -0.16 -8.89
N VAL A 33 43.97 1.09 -8.75
CA VAL A 33 43.88 2.08 -9.83
C VAL A 33 44.58 3.37 -9.40
N ARG A 34 45.59 3.81 -10.16
CA ARG A 34 46.32 5.06 -9.90
C ARG A 34 46.22 5.97 -11.13
N ILE A 35 45.56 7.11 -11.00
CA ILE A 35 45.34 8.07 -12.09
C ILE A 35 46.17 9.32 -11.81
N ASP A 36 47.16 9.59 -12.65
CA ASP A 36 48.04 10.75 -12.54
C ASP A 36 47.77 11.73 -13.69
N ALA A 37 47.14 12.87 -13.37
CA ALA A 37 46.79 13.92 -14.32
C ALA A 37 47.74 15.13 -14.19
N GLN A 38 48.71 15.23 -15.10
CA GLN A 38 49.63 16.38 -15.18
C GLN A 38 49.00 17.49 -16.03
N LEU A 39 48.70 18.63 -15.41
CA LEU A 39 48.20 19.81 -16.09
C LEU A 39 49.33 20.58 -16.79
N ASN A 40 49.03 21.18 -17.94
CA ASN A 40 49.96 21.95 -18.77
C ASN A 40 49.61 23.45 -18.78
N GLU A 41 50.58 24.34 -19.09
CA GLU A 41 50.39 25.81 -19.12
C GLU A 41 49.29 26.31 -20.10
N ASP A 42 48.90 25.46 -21.06
CA ASP A 42 47.85 25.73 -22.06
C ASP A 42 46.44 25.29 -21.62
N GLY A 43 46.31 24.60 -20.49
CA GLY A 43 45.04 24.09 -19.97
C GLY A 43 44.66 22.69 -20.41
N SER A 44 45.53 21.98 -21.14
CA SER A 44 45.42 20.53 -21.34
C SER A 44 45.89 19.74 -20.10
N ALA A 45 45.48 18.48 -20.00
CA ALA A 45 45.98 17.52 -19.02
C ALA A 45 46.54 16.28 -19.73
N SER A 46 47.81 15.95 -19.47
CA SER A 46 48.40 14.67 -19.86
C SER A 46 48.15 13.65 -18.75
N VAL A 47 47.32 12.65 -19.03
CA VAL A 47 46.87 11.65 -18.05
C VAL A 47 47.63 10.35 -18.23
N THR A 48 47.97 9.71 -17.12
CA THR A 48 48.41 8.31 -17.05
C THR A 48 47.52 7.56 -16.06
N GLU A 49 46.85 6.49 -16.50
CA GLU A 49 46.06 5.61 -15.63
C GLU A 49 46.77 4.26 -15.50
N ARG A 50 47.09 3.83 -14.28
CA ARG A 50 47.70 2.53 -14.00
C ARG A 50 46.70 1.64 -13.28
N PHE A 51 46.26 0.60 -13.97
CA PHE A 51 45.38 -0.42 -13.42
C PHE A 51 46.18 -1.69 -13.13
N THR A 52 45.96 -2.30 -11.97
CA THR A 52 46.39 -3.68 -11.67
C THR A 52 45.15 -4.56 -11.58
N TYR A 53 45.11 -5.60 -12.42
CA TYR A 53 44.04 -6.61 -12.47
C TYR A 53 44.59 -7.96 -12.00
N ALA A 54 43.78 -8.72 -11.27
CA ALA A 54 43.97 -10.14 -10.99
C ALA A 54 42.85 -10.95 -11.66
N PHE A 55 43.19 -12.01 -12.42
CA PHE A 55 42.25 -12.80 -13.21
C PHE A 55 42.08 -14.23 -12.66
N GLU A 56 40.82 -14.70 -12.54
CA GLU A 56 40.48 -16.10 -12.19
C GLU A 56 40.05 -16.94 -13.41
N GLU A 57 40.02 -16.38 -14.62
CA GLU A 57 39.81 -17.11 -15.90
C GLU A 57 40.72 -16.58 -17.03
N ASP A 58 40.91 -17.38 -18.09
CA ASP A 58 41.67 -17.00 -19.30
C ASP A 58 41.05 -15.77 -19.99
N PHE A 59 41.88 -14.78 -20.37
CA PHE A 59 41.43 -13.49 -20.92
C PHE A 59 42.18 -13.06 -22.20
N ASN A 60 41.60 -12.10 -22.93
CA ASN A 60 42.10 -11.57 -24.21
C ASN A 60 42.53 -10.09 -24.12
N GLY A 61 41.99 -9.32 -23.17
CA GLY A 61 42.35 -7.93 -22.93
C GLY A 61 41.46 -7.18 -21.94
N ILE A 62 41.73 -5.89 -21.77
CA ILE A 62 40.92 -4.99 -20.91
C ILE A 62 40.10 -3.99 -21.74
N THR A 63 38.97 -3.54 -21.21
CA THR A 63 38.18 -2.41 -21.71
C THR A 63 38.36 -1.18 -20.83
N ARG A 64 38.37 0.00 -21.47
CA ARG A 64 38.26 1.30 -20.80
C ARG A 64 37.27 2.17 -21.56
N SER A 65 36.20 2.55 -20.90
CA SER A 65 35.30 3.62 -21.35
C SER A 65 35.83 4.96 -20.84
N LEU A 66 35.80 6.00 -21.68
CA LEU A 66 36.13 7.37 -21.29
C LEU A 66 35.07 8.28 -21.93
N ILE A 67 34.27 8.97 -21.13
CA ILE A 67 33.22 9.86 -21.61
C ILE A 67 33.73 11.30 -21.52
N GLU A 68 33.72 12.00 -22.65
CA GLU A 68 34.18 13.38 -22.75
C GLU A 68 33.21 14.33 -22.02
N LYS A 69 33.73 15.17 -21.12
CA LYS A 69 32.98 16.29 -20.51
C LYS A 69 32.65 17.33 -21.59
N GLU A 70 31.45 17.92 -21.56
CA GLU A 70 31.06 18.97 -22.52
C GLU A 70 32.10 20.10 -22.56
N GLY A 71 32.68 20.34 -23.75
CA GLY A 71 33.73 21.33 -23.98
C GLY A 71 35.17 20.77 -24.01
N THR A 72 35.39 19.53 -23.57
CA THR A 72 36.69 18.83 -23.64
C THR A 72 36.74 17.82 -24.80
N ALA A 73 37.93 17.33 -25.16
CA ALA A 73 38.10 16.16 -26.01
C ALA A 73 39.27 15.27 -25.51
N ILE A 74 39.25 13.98 -25.87
CA ILE A 74 40.29 13.00 -25.50
C ILE A 74 41.12 12.60 -26.73
N GLU A 75 42.42 12.87 -26.66
CA GLU A 75 43.37 12.63 -27.76
C GLU A 75 44.52 11.68 -27.37
N GLU A 76 45.20 11.16 -28.40
CA GLU A 76 46.46 10.39 -28.33
C GLU A 76 46.47 9.08 -27.51
N PHE A 77 45.30 8.50 -27.18
CA PHE A 77 45.17 7.29 -26.35
C PHE A 77 46.10 6.13 -26.76
N GLN A 78 46.94 5.71 -25.82
CA GLN A 78 47.92 4.62 -25.92
C GLN A 78 47.87 3.74 -24.67
N ALA A 79 48.34 2.49 -24.78
CA ALA A 79 48.41 1.55 -23.68
C ALA A 79 49.74 0.78 -23.69
N PHE A 80 50.28 0.49 -22.51
CA PHE A 80 51.57 -0.13 -22.29
C PHE A 80 51.51 -1.18 -21.17
N GLU A 81 52.38 -2.19 -21.25
CA GLU A 81 52.69 -3.11 -20.16
C GLU A 81 54.20 -3.08 -19.98
N ASN A 82 54.69 -2.73 -18.78
CA ASN A 82 56.13 -2.60 -18.49
C ASN A 82 56.89 -1.70 -19.50
N GLY A 83 56.26 -0.61 -19.94
CA GLY A 83 56.83 0.33 -20.94
C GLY A 83 56.86 -0.17 -22.38
N LYS A 84 56.27 -1.34 -22.68
CA LYS A 84 56.11 -1.87 -24.04
C LYS A 84 54.68 -1.59 -24.52
N ALA A 85 54.56 -0.92 -25.66
CA ALA A 85 53.26 -0.61 -26.26
C ALA A 85 52.43 -1.87 -26.59
N LEU A 86 51.15 -1.83 -26.24
CA LEU A 86 50.14 -2.83 -26.53
C LEU A 86 49.33 -2.42 -27.78
N ARG A 87 48.53 -3.34 -28.32
CA ARG A 87 47.56 -2.99 -29.37
C ARG A 87 46.28 -2.44 -28.72
N THR A 88 45.93 -1.22 -29.08
CA THR A 88 44.64 -0.60 -28.75
C THR A 88 43.70 -0.62 -29.97
N GLU A 89 42.39 -0.63 -29.72
CA GLU A 89 41.36 -0.46 -30.75
C GLU A 89 40.10 0.16 -30.12
N PHE A 90 39.58 1.23 -30.70
CA PHE A 90 38.36 1.88 -30.21
C PHE A 90 37.12 1.29 -30.92
N VAL A 91 36.22 0.68 -30.15
CA VAL A 91 35.06 -0.07 -30.66
C VAL A 91 33.86 0.20 -29.76
N ASP A 92 32.70 0.52 -30.36
CA ASP A 92 31.40 0.69 -29.69
C ASP A 92 31.42 1.64 -28.46
N GLY A 93 32.30 2.64 -28.47
CA GLY A 93 32.45 3.65 -27.41
C GLY A 93 33.57 3.39 -26.40
N MET A 94 34.25 2.24 -26.48
CA MET A 94 35.29 1.85 -25.53
C MET A 94 36.64 1.58 -26.21
N TYR A 95 37.73 1.86 -25.50
CA TYR A 95 39.06 1.40 -25.86
C TYR A 95 39.25 -0.05 -25.41
N ARG A 96 39.63 -0.92 -26.35
CA ARG A 96 40.02 -2.31 -26.09
C ARG A 96 41.53 -2.42 -26.16
N VAL A 97 42.15 -2.91 -25.09
CA VAL A 97 43.60 -3.12 -24.99
C VAL A 97 43.88 -4.62 -25.06
N TYR A 98 44.45 -5.09 -26.17
CA TYR A 98 44.71 -6.50 -26.40
C TYR A 98 45.98 -6.97 -25.67
N ARG A 99 45.77 -7.65 -24.53
CA ARG A 99 46.77 -8.37 -23.73
C ARG A 99 46.10 -9.64 -23.23
N ALA A 100 46.39 -10.77 -23.86
CA ALA A 100 45.86 -12.07 -23.43
C ALA A 100 46.66 -12.65 -22.26
N GLY A 101 46.04 -13.49 -21.45
CA GLY A 101 46.65 -14.21 -20.32
C GLY A 101 45.85 -15.47 -19.94
N ASP A 102 46.47 -16.29 -19.09
CA ASP A 102 45.89 -17.55 -18.58
C ASP A 102 45.30 -17.32 -17.16
N ASP A 103 44.44 -18.22 -16.68
CA ASP A 103 43.97 -18.29 -15.27
C ASP A 103 45.10 -18.06 -14.23
N GLY A 104 44.88 -17.09 -13.33
CA GLY A 104 45.78 -16.75 -12.22
C GLY A 104 46.83 -15.66 -12.53
N ASP A 105 46.78 -15.00 -13.69
CA ASP A 105 47.68 -13.90 -14.05
C ASP A 105 47.30 -12.60 -13.30
N THR A 106 48.29 -11.95 -12.66
CA THR A 106 48.18 -10.55 -12.19
C THR A 106 48.90 -9.65 -13.19
N VAL A 107 48.24 -8.59 -13.68
CA VAL A 107 48.77 -7.72 -14.74
C VAL A 107 48.64 -6.25 -14.38
N THR A 108 49.65 -5.45 -14.73
CA THR A 108 49.62 -4.00 -14.58
C THR A 108 49.71 -3.34 -15.95
N ILE A 109 48.71 -2.52 -16.29
CA ILE A 109 48.56 -1.84 -17.57
C ILE A 109 48.63 -0.33 -17.33
N ASP A 110 49.53 0.36 -18.02
CA ASP A 110 49.62 1.81 -18.06
C ASP A 110 48.86 2.31 -19.30
N LEU A 111 47.76 3.04 -19.11
CA LEU A 111 47.06 3.80 -20.15
C LEU A 111 47.57 5.25 -20.15
N SER A 112 47.64 5.90 -21.30
CA SER A 112 48.00 7.31 -21.39
C SER A 112 47.25 8.01 -22.52
N TYR A 113 46.75 9.22 -22.24
CA TYR A 113 45.99 10.05 -23.16
C TYR A 113 46.09 11.53 -22.74
N THR A 114 45.67 12.44 -23.62
CA THR A 114 45.60 13.88 -23.33
C THR A 114 44.14 14.34 -23.33
N ILE A 115 43.71 15.04 -22.28
CA ILE A 115 42.43 15.76 -22.25
C ILE A 115 42.69 17.21 -22.64
N THR A 116 42.02 17.71 -23.67
CA THR A 116 42.11 19.11 -24.12
C THR A 116 41.05 20.00 -23.46
N ASP A 117 41.35 21.30 -23.33
CA ASP A 117 40.45 22.34 -22.81
C ASP A 117 39.82 22.04 -21.42
N VAL A 118 40.51 21.27 -20.58
CA VAL A 118 39.99 20.75 -19.30
C VAL A 118 40.21 21.69 -18.10
N VAL A 119 41.02 22.73 -18.25
CA VAL A 119 41.25 23.76 -17.21
C VAL A 119 40.52 25.06 -17.53
N GLU A 120 39.67 25.50 -16.61
CA GLU A 120 38.87 26.73 -16.71
C GLU A 120 39.48 27.84 -15.83
N LYS A 121 39.87 28.97 -16.42
CA LYS A 121 40.57 30.06 -15.70
C LYS A 121 39.63 31.19 -15.30
N PHE A 122 39.62 31.56 -14.03
CA PHE A 122 38.81 32.63 -13.43
C PHE A 122 39.69 33.76 -12.85
N GLU A 123 39.08 34.74 -12.17
CA GLU A 123 39.83 35.87 -11.57
C GLU A 123 40.60 35.48 -10.30
N ASP A 124 40.18 34.42 -9.60
CA ASP A 124 40.69 33.96 -8.30
C ASP A 124 41.40 32.60 -8.34
N GLY A 125 41.36 31.87 -9.47
CA GLY A 125 42.00 30.57 -9.62
C GLY A 125 41.83 29.95 -11.00
N ALA A 126 42.52 28.84 -11.24
CA ALA A 126 42.33 27.98 -12.41
C ALA A 126 41.79 26.62 -11.96
N GLN A 127 40.59 26.27 -12.43
CA GLN A 127 39.84 25.08 -12.07
C GLN A 127 40.17 23.91 -13.01
N PHE A 128 40.53 22.77 -12.44
CA PHE A 128 40.31 21.46 -13.03
C PHE A 128 39.05 20.85 -12.38
N TYR A 129 38.13 20.30 -13.17
CA TYR A 129 36.94 19.60 -12.66
C TYR A 129 36.53 18.49 -13.63
N TYR A 130 36.72 17.23 -13.23
CA TYR A 130 36.59 16.06 -14.11
C TYR A 130 36.16 14.80 -13.35
N ALA A 131 35.40 13.93 -14.00
CA ALA A 131 35.01 12.60 -13.51
C ALA A 131 35.82 11.53 -14.24
N PHE A 132 36.54 10.68 -13.49
CA PHE A 132 37.32 9.59 -14.08
C PHE A 132 36.58 8.23 -14.04
N PHE A 133 35.45 8.15 -13.33
CA PHE A 133 34.57 6.99 -13.20
C PHE A 133 33.13 7.46 -12.92
N ASP A 134 32.12 6.66 -13.29
CA ASP A 134 30.69 6.92 -13.05
C ASP A 134 29.85 5.63 -13.00
N GLU A 135 28.52 5.80 -12.98
CA GLU A 135 27.51 4.73 -13.06
C GLU A 135 27.64 3.79 -14.29
N SER A 136 28.51 4.09 -15.26
CA SER A 136 28.87 3.15 -16.35
C SER A 136 29.97 2.16 -15.98
N ASN A 137 30.48 2.20 -14.74
CA ASN A 137 31.56 1.33 -14.27
C ASN A 137 31.07 -0.05 -13.82
N GLU A 138 31.14 -1.02 -14.73
CA GLU A 138 30.75 -2.43 -14.53
C GLU A 138 31.76 -3.25 -13.67
N SER A 139 32.70 -2.63 -12.96
CA SER A 139 33.71 -3.32 -12.15
C SER A 139 34.24 -2.47 -10.99
N ALA A 140 34.20 -3.00 -9.77
CA ALA A 140 34.68 -2.33 -8.56
C ALA A 140 36.21 -2.12 -8.57
N TYR A 141 36.68 -1.04 -7.93
CA TYR A 141 38.09 -0.73 -7.73
C TYR A 141 38.44 -0.86 -6.25
N GLN A 142 39.37 -1.74 -5.87
CA GLN A 142 39.68 -1.98 -4.45
C GLN A 142 40.52 -0.86 -3.79
N ASP A 143 41.36 -0.18 -4.59
CA ASP A 143 42.25 0.90 -4.15
C ASP A 143 42.44 1.93 -5.28
N LEU A 144 41.49 2.84 -5.43
CA LEU A 144 41.58 4.00 -6.32
C LEU A 144 42.31 5.16 -5.63
N THR A 145 43.24 5.79 -6.35
CA THR A 145 43.79 7.10 -6.00
C THR A 145 44.01 7.95 -7.24
N ILE A 146 43.64 9.22 -7.16
CA ILE A 146 43.77 10.19 -8.26
C ILE A 146 44.71 11.33 -7.82
N SER A 147 45.65 11.73 -8.66
CA SER A 147 46.50 12.92 -8.48
C SER A 147 46.27 13.93 -9.61
N VAL A 148 46.19 15.22 -9.25
CA VAL A 148 46.05 16.33 -10.21
C VAL A 148 47.16 17.34 -9.93
N THR A 149 48.17 17.34 -10.81
CA THR A 149 49.45 18.04 -10.63
C THR A 149 49.48 19.30 -11.49
N PRO A 150 49.70 20.51 -10.93
CA PRO A 150 49.82 21.74 -11.72
C PRO A 150 51.12 21.77 -12.56
N PRO A 151 51.23 22.64 -13.59
CA PRO A 151 52.43 22.76 -14.43
C PRO A 151 53.64 23.37 -13.68
N GLY A 152 53.42 23.93 -12.49
CA GLY A 152 54.45 24.44 -11.58
C GLY A 152 53.89 24.59 -10.17
N PRO A 153 54.74 24.83 -9.15
CA PRO A 153 54.32 24.81 -7.75
C PRO A 153 53.18 25.81 -7.45
N SER A 154 52.10 25.31 -6.87
CA SER A 154 50.90 26.08 -6.52
C SER A 154 50.86 26.32 -5.01
N THR A 155 50.61 27.57 -4.60
CA THR A 155 50.64 28.01 -3.20
C THR A 155 49.25 28.17 -2.58
N ASN A 156 48.21 28.31 -3.41
CA ASN A 156 46.82 28.46 -3.00
C ASN A 156 45.93 27.36 -3.62
N THR A 157 46.39 26.10 -3.61
CA THR A 157 45.57 24.97 -4.10
C THR A 157 44.42 24.68 -3.13
N GLU A 158 43.19 24.71 -3.64
CA GLU A 158 42.00 24.15 -2.98
C GLU A 158 41.55 22.89 -3.73
N ALA A 159 41.00 21.91 -3.00
CA ALA A 159 40.61 20.60 -3.55
C ALA A 159 39.29 20.12 -2.95
N LEU A 160 38.47 19.46 -3.76
CA LEU A 160 37.19 18.86 -3.39
C LEU A 160 36.88 17.66 -4.28
N GLY A 161 36.73 16.48 -3.68
CA GLY A 161 36.08 15.35 -4.35
C GLY A 161 34.56 15.43 -4.18
N TYR A 162 33.83 14.83 -5.11
CA TYR A 162 32.37 14.72 -5.10
C TYR A 162 31.98 13.24 -5.03
N GLU A 163 30.83 12.96 -4.42
CA GLU A 163 30.27 11.60 -4.31
C GLU A 163 31.30 10.65 -3.66
N GLU A 164 31.72 9.52 -4.27
CA GLU A 164 32.68 8.61 -3.63
C GLU A 164 34.07 9.26 -3.38
N ALA A 165 34.42 10.32 -4.11
CA ALA A 165 35.65 11.07 -3.85
C ALA A 165 35.53 12.07 -2.68
N PHE A 166 34.34 12.30 -2.10
CA PHE A 166 34.13 13.35 -1.10
C PHE A 166 34.86 13.07 0.23
N GLY A 167 35.76 13.98 0.61
CA GLY A 167 36.56 13.89 1.84
C GLY A 167 37.84 13.06 1.70
N SER A 168 38.11 12.49 0.52
CA SER A 168 39.35 11.77 0.20
C SER A 168 40.57 12.68 -0.02
N GLN A 169 40.36 14.01 -0.11
CA GLN A 169 41.34 14.91 -0.67
C GLN A 169 42.39 15.45 0.31
N THR A 170 43.63 15.56 -0.17
CA THR A 170 44.75 16.24 0.47
C THR A 170 45.51 17.11 -0.54
N VAL A 171 46.35 18.02 -0.05
CA VAL A 171 47.19 18.91 -0.87
C VAL A 171 48.64 18.80 -0.40
N THR A 172 49.57 18.63 -1.35
CA THR A 172 51.01 18.44 -1.08
C THR A 172 51.77 19.78 -0.96
N GLU A 173 53.04 19.75 -0.56
CA GLU A 173 53.88 20.97 -0.42
C GLU A 173 54.17 21.68 -1.75
N ASP A 174 54.11 20.96 -2.87
CA ASP A 174 54.19 21.48 -4.25
C ASP A 174 52.83 21.94 -4.81
N GLY A 175 51.74 21.73 -4.07
CA GLY A 175 50.39 22.17 -4.45
C GLY A 175 49.63 21.19 -5.35
N THR A 176 50.08 19.95 -5.47
CA THR A 176 49.35 18.86 -6.14
C THR A 176 48.14 18.45 -5.29
N ALA A 177 46.99 18.22 -5.93
CA ALA A 177 45.78 17.73 -5.28
C ALA A 177 45.73 16.20 -5.39
N LEU A 178 45.65 15.51 -4.26
CA LEU A 178 45.67 14.04 -4.16
C LEU A 178 44.36 13.55 -3.52
N TYR A 179 43.72 12.55 -4.13
CA TYR A 179 42.43 11.99 -3.71
C TYR A 179 42.61 10.51 -3.40
N GLU A 180 42.71 10.15 -2.12
CA GLU A 180 42.89 8.77 -1.64
C GLU A 180 41.51 8.12 -1.42
N ILE A 181 40.86 7.73 -2.54
CA ILE A 181 39.44 7.30 -2.56
C ILE A 181 39.29 5.89 -1.95
N GLY A 182 40.17 4.95 -2.29
CA GLY A 182 40.10 3.58 -1.79
C GLY A 182 39.10 2.72 -2.56
N LEU A 183 38.20 2.04 -1.87
CA LEU A 183 37.19 1.17 -2.48
C LEU A 183 36.10 1.99 -3.19
N VAL A 184 35.83 1.67 -4.45
CA VAL A 184 34.66 2.13 -5.22
C VAL A 184 33.91 0.90 -5.73
N ASP A 185 32.64 0.74 -5.35
CA ASP A 185 31.79 -0.39 -5.77
C ASP A 185 31.30 -0.25 -7.24
N GLU A 186 30.69 -1.32 -7.79
CA GLU A 186 30.12 -1.32 -9.15
C GLU A 186 28.98 -0.29 -9.29
N GLY A 187 29.02 0.53 -10.34
CA GLY A 187 27.99 1.53 -10.65
C GLY A 187 27.94 2.78 -9.75
N GLU A 188 28.93 3.00 -8.87
CA GLU A 188 29.06 4.24 -8.10
C GLU A 188 29.86 5.32 -8.88
N ASN A 189 29.72 6.59 -8.49
CA ASN A 189 30.22 7.76 -9.24
C ASN A 189 31.13 8.69 -8.39
N GLY A 190 31.98 9.48 -9.05
CA GLY A 190 32.83 10.44 -8.33
C GLY A 190 33.67 11.39 -9.20
N ASP A 191 33.52 12.69 -8.93
CA ASP A 191 34.31 13.75 -9.55
C ASP A 191 35.49 14.20 -8.67
N VAL A 192 36.54 14.73 -9.28
CA VAL A 192 37.60 15.47 -8.60
C VAL A 192 37.70 16.91 -9.11
N ARG A 193 37.78 17.87 -8.18
CA ARG A 193 37.81 19.32 -8.46
C ARG A 193 38.95 20.00 -7.71
N ALA A 194 39.91 20.56 -8.44
CA ALA A 194 41.04 21.29 -7.87
C ALA A 194 41.11 22.72 -8.44
N ILE A 195 41.43 23.70 -7.60
CA ILE A 195 41.60 25.11 -7.98
C ILE A 195 43.04 25.52 -7.65
N PHE A 196 43.83 25.83 -8.68
CA PHE A 196 45.25 26.19 -8.58
C PHE A 196 45.48 27.71 -8.77
N ASP A 197 46.70 28.17 -8.54
CA ASP A 197 47.10 29.55 -8.82
C ASP A 197 46.98 29.90 -10.31
N ALA A 198 46.13 30.89 -10.65
CA ALA A 198 45.78 31.25 -12.04
C ALA A 198 46.96 31.79 -12.87
N GLU A 199 48.07 32.15 -12.24
CA GLU A 199 49.32 32.57 -12.88
C GLU A 199 50.04 31.41 -13.60
N LEU A 200 49.79 30.17 -13.18
CA LEU A 200 50.37 28.94 -13.74
C LEU A 200 49.82 28.56 -15.13
N PHE A 201 48.74 29.21 -15.57
CA PHE A 201 48.08 28.97 -16.86
C PHE A 201 48.08 30.27 -17.69
N PRO A 202 49.25 30.75 -18.17
CA PRO A 202 49.39 32.08 -18.78
C PRO A 202 48.70 32.20 -20.14
N VAL A 203 48.44 31.09 -20.84
CA VAL A 203 47.85 31.07 -22.20
C VAL A 203 46.31 31.17 -22.16
N LEU A 204 45.67 30.67 -21.10
CA LEU A 204 44.22 30.63 -20.96
C LEU A 204 43.61 32.04 -20.82
N SER A 205 42.44 32.21 -21.45
CA SER A 205 41.61 33.40 -21.31
C SER A 205 40.82 33.36 -20.00
N THR A 206 40.88 34.43 -19.20
CA THR A 206 40.11 34.55 -17.95
C THR A 206 38.61 34.71 -18.22
N LEU A 207 37.81 33.83 -17.63
CA LEU A 207 36.36 33.87 -17.53
C LEU A 207 35.93 34.81 -16.40
N ASN A 208 34.74 35.41 -16.52
CA ASN A 208 34.20 36.29 -15.48
C ASN A 208 33.62 35.48 -14.31
N GLY A 209 34.09 35.71 -13.09
CA GLY A 209 33.55 35.11 -11.87
C GLY A 209 34.63 34.74 -10.84
N THR A 210 34.18 34.32 -9.66
CA THR A 210 35.03 33.70 -8.62
C THR A 210 34.66 32.22 -8.46
N VAL A 211 35.66 31.34 -8.55
CA VAL A 211 35.47 29.88 -8.51
C VAL A 211 35.62 29.28 -7.11
N ARG A 212 36.32 29.96 -6.19
CA ARG A 212 36.48 29.53 -4.80
C ARG A 212 35.22 29.75 -3.95
N ASP A 213 34.49 30.84 -4.21
CA ASP A 213 33.19 31.09 -3.56
C ASP A 213 32.17 29.97 -3.88
N ASP A 214 32.14 29.52 -5.14
CA ASP A 214 31.30 28.40 -5.57
C ASP A 214 31.75 27.07 -4.96
N MET A 215 33.05 26.77 -4.90
CA MET A 215 33.53 25.58 -4.19
C MET A 215 33.11 25.60 -2.70
N ALA A 216 33.17 26.75 -2.03
CA ALA A 216 32.76 26.91 -0.64
C ALA A 216 31.24 26.76 -0.41
N GLU A 217 30.39 26.98 -1.43
CA GLU A 217 28.97 26.64 -1.39
C GLU A 217 28.75 25.13 -1.63
N ASN A 218 29.43 24.54 -2.63
CA ASN A 218 29.36 23.11 -2.94
C ASN A 218 29.78 22.21 -1.75
N ILE A 219 30.83 22.58 -1.01
CA ILE A 219 31.24 21.88 0.24
C ILE A 219 30.05 21.75 1.20
N ARG A 220 29.31 22.83 1.43
CA ARG A 220 28.17 22.84 2.36
C ARG A 220 26.98 22.01 1.85
N MET A 221 26.84 21.87 0.53
CA MET A 221 25.82 21.00 -0.06
C MET A 221 26.22 19.52 0.10
N GLN A 222 27.49 19.16 -0.17
CA GLN A 222 27.99 17.79 0.04
C GLN A 222 27.96 17.38 1.51
N GLU A 223 28.36 18.24 2.46
CA GLU A 223 28.23 17.97 3.91
C GLU A 223 26.77 17.64 4.30
N GLN A 224 25.79 18.32 3.71
CA GLN A 224 24.37 18.05 3.95
C GLN A 224 23.89 16.77 3.27
N ALA A 225 24.38 16.46 2.07
CA ALA A 225 24.08 15.22 1.34
C ALA A 225 24.63 13.98 2.08
N ALA A 226 25.89 14.03 2.54
CA ALA A 226 26.52 12.96 3.30
C ALA A 226 25.81 12.70 4.65
N VAL A 227 25.43 13.77 5.38
CA VAL A 227 24.63 13.62 6.60
C VAL A 227 23.23 13.08 6.29
N PHE A 228 22.64 13.40 5.14
CA PHE A 228 21.36 12.82 4.72
C PHE A 228 21.49 11.33 4.36
N SER A 229 22.54 10.90 3.66
CA SER A 229 22.76 9.51 3.28
C SER A 229 23.07 8.62 4.49
N GLU A 230 23.90 9.06 5.44
CA GLU A 230 24.15 8.35 6.72
C GLU A 230 22.83 8.10 7.49
N ASN A 231 21.99 9.14 7.57
CA ASN A 231 20.69 9.05 8.23
C ASN A 231 19.70 8.18 7.44
N GLN A 232 19.75 8.18 6.10
CA GLN A 232 18.95 7.32 5.24
C GLN A 232 19.34 5.84 5.39
N GLN A 233 20.64 5.51 5.42
CA GLN A 233 21.14 4.16 5.70
C GLN A 233 20.71 3.68 7.09
N THR A 234 20.82 4.54 8.10
CA THR A 234 20.33 4.29 9.47
C THR A 234 18.83 4.03 9.49
N ALA A 235 18.03 4.87 8.82
CA ALA A 235 16.58 4.72 8.73
C ALA A 235 16.17 3.43 7.99
N SER A 236 16.88 3.08 6.92
CA SER A 236 16.70 1.83 6.15
C SER A 236 16.97 0.60 7.02
N THR A 237 18.05 0.64 7.80
CA THR A 237 18.45 -0.43 8.74
C THR A 237 17.44 -0.63 9.88
N ILE A 238 16.81 0.45 10.36
CA ILE A 238 15.72 0.37 11.35
C ILE A 238 14.41 -0.12 10.72
N ALA A 239 14.08 0.35 9.51
CA ALA A 239 12.80 0.06 8.87
C ALA A 239 12.67 -1.39 8.37
N LYS A 240 13.75 -1.96 7.79
CA LYS A 240 13.82 -3.36 7.31
C LYS A 240 13.25 -4.37 8.32
N PRO A 241 13.75 -4.49 9.57
CA PRO A 241 13.20 -5.41 10.57
C PRO A 241 11.85 -4.96 11.14
N ALA A 242 11.59 -3.65 11.26
CA ALA A 242 10.35 -3.13 11.84
C ALA A 242 9.12 -3.45 10.97
N VAL A 243 9.22 -3.27 9.66
CA VAL A 243 8.12 -3.55 8.71
C VAL A 243 7.94 -5.07 8.52
N THR A 244 9.01 -5.84 8.36
CA THR A 244 8.91 -7.30 8.18
C THR A 244 8.43 -8.02 9.45
N GLY A 245 8.95 -7.66 10.62
CA GLY A 245 8.47 -8.12 11.92
C GLY A 245 7.04 -7.69 12.21
N GLY A 246 6.70 -6.44 11.91
CA GLY A 246 5.33 -5.92 12.05
C GLY A 246 4.31 -6.67 11.19
N GLY A 247 4.64 -6.92 9.91
CA GLY A 247 3.78 -7.66 8.98
C GLY A 247 3.57 -9.11 9.36
N THR A 248 4.63 -9.82 9.74
CA THR A 248 4.53 -11.22 10.19
C THR A 248 3.71 -11.35 11.47
N LEU A 249 3.91 -10.47 12.46
CA LEU A 249 3.09 -10.43 13.68
C LEU A 249 1.63 -10.10 13.39
N LEU A 250 1.35 -9.15 12.48
CA LEU A 250 -0.03 -8.82 12.08
C LEU A 250 -0.72 -10.02 11.43
N LEU A 251 -0.08 -10.68 10.46
CA LEU A 251 -0.62 -11.87 9.79
C LEU A 251 -0.87 -13.03 10.77
N LEU A 252 0.07 -13.29 11.67
CA LEU A 252 -0.10 -14.30 12.73
C LEU A 252 -1.25 -13.96 13.68
N SER A 253 -1.40 -12.68 14.05
CA SER A 253 -2.53 -12.24 14.90
C SER A 253 -3.88 -12.48 14.20
N VAL A 254 -4.02 -12.09 12.92
CA VAL A 254 -5.22 -12.31 12.12
C VAL A 254 -5.54 -13.80 12.00
N LEU A 255 -4.53 -14.64 11.72
CA LEU A 255 -4.68 -16.09 11.65
C LEU A 255 -5.15 -16.70 12.98
N VAL A 256 -4.56 -16.30 14.11
CA VAL A 256 -4.97 -16.79 15.45
C VAL A 256 -6.39 -16.37 15.79
N LEU A 257 -6.77 -15.11 15.50
CA LEU A 257 -8.11 -14.61 15.75
C LEU A 257 -9.16 -15.30 14.83
N TRP A 258 -8.81 -15.58 13.57
CA TRP A 258 -9.63 -16.35 12.64
C TRP A 258 -9.81 -17.80 13.08
N LEU A 259 -8.73 -18.49 13.49
CA LEU A 259 -8.78 -19.85 14.02
C LEU A 259 -9.63 -19.94 15.30
N ARG A 260 -9.53 -18.95 16.20
CA ARG A 260 -10.41 -18.84 17.38
C ARG A 260 -11.88 -18.70 17.00
N ALA A 261 -12.20 -17.84 16.03
CA ALA A 261 -13.57 -17.66 15.54
C ALA A 261 -14.12 -18.93 14.84
N ALA A 262 -13.29 -19.61 14.02
CA ALA A 262 -13.65 -20.84 13.34
C ALA A 262 -13.94 -22.00 14.34
N ARG A 263 -13.10 -22.15 15.36
CA ARG A 263 -13.32 -23.14 16.45
C ARG A 263 -14.63 -22.87 17.20
N ARG A 264 -14.88 -21.60 17.58
CA ARG A 264 -16.14 -21.19 18.25
C ARG A 264 -17.38 -21.46 17.40
N LYS A 265 -17.34 -21.13 16.11
CA LYS A 265 -18.44 -21.43 15.17
C LYS A 265 -18.75 -22.93 15.13
N LYS A 266 -17.72 -23.80 15.13
CA LYS A 266 -17.91 -25.26 15.15
C LYS A 266 -18.52 -25.77 16.47
N SER A 267 -18.17 -25.18 17.62
CA SER A 267 -18.73 -25.58 18.93
C SER A 267 -20.17 -25.12 19.20
N VAL A 268 -20.80 -24.36 18.30
CA VAL A 268 -22.19 -23.88 18.41
C VAL A 268 -23.04 -24.39 17.24
N GLN A 269 -22.53 -25.36 16.48
CA GLN A 269 -23.26 -26.01 15.40
C GLN A 269 -24.24 -27.03 16.02
N SER A 270 -25.49 -26.59 16.21
CA SER A 270 -26.54 -27.37 16.89
C SER A 270 -26.95 -28.62 16.10
N ASP A 271 -26.89 -29.78 16.77
CA ASP A 271 -27.39 -31.07 16.25
C ASP A 271 -28.94 -31.19 16.33
N ALA A 272 -29.67 -30.07 16.25
CA ALA A 272 -31.13 -30.05 16.28
C ALA A 272 -31.72 -30.69 15.02
N SER A 273 -32.15 -31.95 15.14
CA SER A 273 -32.77 -32.71 14.06
C SER A 273 -34.28 -32.42 13.97
N GLY A 274 -34.66 -31.35 13.27
CA GLY A 274 -36.06 -31.08 12.91
C GLY A 274 -36.46 -29.60 13.00
N PHE A 275 -37.45 -29.24 12.18
CA PHE A 275 -37.98 -27.88 12.11
C PHE A 275 -38.57 -27.44 13.45
N THR A 276 -38.04 -26.35 13.99
CA THR A 276 -38.46 -25.72 15.25
C THR A 276 -38.45 -24.20 15.12
N VAL A 277 -39.40 -23.52 15.76
CA VAL A 277 -39.45 -22.05 15.80
C VAL A 277 -38.65 -21.55 17.01
N PRO A 278 -37.61 -20.72 16.84
CA PRO A 278 -36.83 -20.20 17.96
C PRO A 278 -37.69 -19.41 18.94
N ALA A 279 -37.31 -19.43 20.22
CA ALA A 279 -37.94 -18.61 21.25
C ALA A 279 -37.68 -17.11 21.01
N GLU A 280 -38.63 -16.27 21.42
CA GLU A 280 -38.45 -14.82 21.40
C GLU A 280 -37.41 -14.41 22.45
N THR A 281 -36.26 -13.94 21.98
CA THR A 281 -35.13 -13.46 22.81
C THR A 281 -34.92 -11.96 22.69
N MET A 282 -35.44 -11.35 21.62
CA MET A 282 -35.46 -9.93 21.28
C MET A 282 -36.60 -9.72 20.27
N SER A 283 -37.01 -8.48 20.01
CA SER A 283 -38.02 -8.14 18.99
C SER A 283 -37.66 -8.66 17.59
N ILE A 284 -38.65 -8.88 16.73
CA ILE A 284 -38.41 -9.33 15.34
C ILE A 284 -37.50 -8.36 14.54
N PRO A 285 -37.67 -7.01 14.59
CA PRO A 285 -36.73 -6.12 13.92
C PRO A 285 -35.30 -6.19 14.48
N ALA A 286 -35.11 -6.39 15.79
CA ALA A 286 -33.78 -6.60 16.38
C ALA A 286 -33.16 -7.94 15.99
N THR A 287 -33.98 -9.00 15.93
CA THR A 287 -33.57 -10.31 15.42
C THR A 287 -33.07 -10.18 13.98
N LEU A 288 -33.82 -9.49 13.12
CA LEU A 288 -33.46 -9.23 11.72
C LEU A 288 -32.19 -8.38 11.58
N TYR A 289 -32.03 -7.34 12.41
CA TYR A 289 -30.80 -6.54 12.49
C TYR A 289 -29.57 -7.40 12.78
N PHE A 290 -29.69 -8.33 13.73
CA PHE A 290 -28.58 -9.16 14.20
C PHE A 290 -28.26 -10.35 13.27
N THR A 291 -29.28 -11.07 12.79
CA THR A 291 -29.06 -12.31 12.03
C THR A 291 -28.78 -12.04 10.56
N HIS A 292 -29.55 -11.12 9.95
CA HIS A 292 -29.62 -10.85 8.52
C HIS A 292 -28.76 -9.65 8.11
N SER A 293 -29.15 -8.43 8.47
CA SER A 293 -28.50 -7.21 8.00
C SER A 293 -28.67 -6.03 8.96
N ALA A 294 -27.56 -5.38 9.33
CA ALA A 294 -27.57 -4.13 10.10
C ALA A 294 -28.19 -2.95 9.33
N PHE A 295 -28.32 -3.07 8.01
CA PHE A 295 -29.21 -2.24 7.20
C PHE A 295 -30.65 -2.77 7.34
N LEU A 296 -31.49 -2.00 8.04
CA LEU A 296 -32.91 -2.28 8.21
C LEU A 296 -33.64 -1.90 6.92
N SER A 297 -33.95 -2.91 6.10
CA SER A 297 -34.72 -2.69 4.86
C SER A 297 -36.21 -2.45 5.15
N PRO A 298 -36.98 -1.90 4.20
CA PRO A 298 -38.43 -1.72 4.35
C PRO A 298 -39.21 -2.98 4.76
N HIS A 299 -38.74 -4.17 4.36
CA HIS A 299 -39.29 -5.45 4.80
C HIS A 299 -39.23 -5.64 6.32
N VAL A 300 -38.21 -5.06 6.98
CA VAL A 300 -38.05 -5.12 8.44
C VAL A 300 -39.01 -4.16 9.14
N THR A 301 -39.41 -3.06 8.49
CA THR A 301 -40.49 -2.18 8.98
C THR A 301 -41.83 -2.92 8.96
N VAL A 302 -42.12 -3.67 7.88
CA VAL A 302 -43.32 -4.52 7.82
C VAL A 302 -43.25 -5.69 8.82
N ALA A 303 -42.08 -6.30 9.00
CA ALA A 303 -41.87 -7.32 10.03
C ALA A 303 -42.05 -6.76 11.46
N ALA A 304 -41.74 -5.49 11.69
CA ALA A 304 -42.02 -4.81 12.95
C ALA A 304 -43.52 -4.54 13.14
N ILE A 305 -44.23 -4.05 12.13
CA ILE A 305 -45.70 -3.90 12.17
C ILE A 305 -46.38 -5.25 12.45
N LEU A 306 -45.89 -6.33 11.85
CA LEU A 306 -46.31 -7.71 12.17
C LEU A 306 -46.05 -8.10 13.63
N ASP A 307 -44.90 -7.71 14.17
CA ASP A 307 -44.59 -7.96 15.58
C ASP A 307 -45.54 -7.19 16.51
N MET A 308 -45.91 -5.96 16.16
CA MET A 308 -46.90 -5.14 16.89
C MET A 308 -48.32 -5.71 16.80
N LEU A 309 -48.70 -6.30 15.66
CA LEU A 309 -49.94 -7.06 15.49
C LEU A 309 -49.93 -8.36 16.31
N ARG A 310 -48.80 -9.07 16.37
CA ARG A 310 -48.62 -10.29 17.19
C ARG A 310 -48.70 -9.99 18.69
N LYS A 311 -48.09 -8.89 19.14
CA LYS A 311 -48.10 -8.42 20.54
C LYS A 311 -49.42 -7.75 20.96
N GLY A 312 -50.35 -7.53 20.03
CA GLY A 312 -51.66 -6.92 20.31
C GLY A 312 -51.64 -5.40 20.51
N ASN A 313 -50.56 -4.71 20.13
CA ASN A 313 -50.50 -3.25 20.14
C ASN A 313 -51.37 -2.64 19.03
N LEU A 314 -51.43 -3.29 17.87
CA LEU A 314 -52.25 -2.90 16.73
C LEU A 314 -53.30 -3.98 16.44
N ARG A 315 -54.44 -3.57 15.87
CA ARG A 315 -55.41 -4.43 15.20
C ARG A 315 -55.55 -4.01 13.75
N GLN A 316 -55.51 -4.96 12.82
CA GLN A 316 -55.87 -4.72 11.43
C GLN A 316 -57.39 -4.74 11.29
N VAL A 317 -57.97 -3.73 10.64
CA VAL A 317 -59.43 -3.57 10.45
C VAL A 317 -59.84 -3.83 9.00
N SER A 318 -58.95 -3.55 8.04
CA SER A 318 -59.11 -3.90 6.62
C SER A 318 -57.73 -4.14 5.97
N GLU A 319 -57.65 -4.38 4.66
CA GLU A 319 -56.34 -4.51 3.98
C GLU A 319 -55.47 -3.23 4.03
N ASP A 320 -56.08 -2.05 4.18
CA ASP A 320 -55.38 -0.75 4.23
C ASP A 320 -55.37 -0.10 5.62
N GLN A 321 -56.19 -0.54 6.59
CA GLN A 321 -56.49 0.20 7.83
C GLN A 321 -56.06 -0.53 9.11
N PHE A 322 -55.37 0.20 9.99
CA PHE A 322 -54.79 -0.31 11.23
C PHE A 322 -55.14 0.60 12.42
N GLU A 323 -55.66 0.00 13.48
CA GLU A 323 -56.16 0.64 14.71
C GLU A 323 -55.21 0.38 15.88
N LEU A 324 -55.03 1.38 16.75
CA LEU A 324 -54.23 1.27 17.99
C LEU A 324 -55.06 0.63 19.12
N VAL A 325 -54.61 -0.50 19.66
CA VAL A 325 -55.29 -1.24 20.73
C VAL A 325 -54.63 -1.02 22.09
N ASP A 326 -53.31 -1.20 22.20
CA ASP A 326 -52.54 -0.78 23.38
C ASP A 326 -51.28 -0.02 22.96
N ARG A 327 -51.07 1.13 23.59
CA ARG A 327 -49.91 2.02 23.37
C ARG A 327 -48.71 1.65 24.25
N LYS A 328 -48.85 0.71 25.18
CA LYS A 328 -47.75 0.15 25.96
C LYS A 328 -46.91 -0.79 25.09
N THR A 329 -45.72 -0.35 24.73
CA THR A 329 -44.75 -1.18 24.00
C THR A 329 -43.75 -1.80 24.96
N GLN A 330 -43.10 -2.89 24.52
CA GLN A 330 -42.03 -3.55 25.27
C GLN A 330 -40.70 -2.80 25.13
N TYR A 331 -40.49 -2.15 23.97
CA TYR A 331 -39.26 -1.45 23.63
C TYR A 331 -39.50 -0.03 23.09
N ALA A 332 -38.46 0.82 23.12
CA ALA A 332 -38.55 2.23 22.75
C ALA A 332 -38.61 2.49 21.23
N HIS A 333 -38.12 1.57 20.39
CA HIS A 333 -38.30 1.65 18.93
C HIS A 333 -39.74 1.32 18.53
N GLU A 334 -40.40 0.37 19.18
CA GLU A 334 -41.82 0.09 18.97
C GLU A 334 -42.66 1.37 19.25
N GLU A 335 -42.38 2.07 20.36
CA GLU A 335 -43.04 3.36 20.68
C GLU A 335 -42.74 4.44 19.62
N THR A 336 -41.50 4.48 19.12
CA THR A 336 -41.09 5.41 18.05
C THR A 336 -41.81 5.12 16.72
N LEU A 337 -42.04 3.84 16.40
CA LEU A 337 -42.75 3.41 15.21
C LEU A 337 -44.25 3.72 15.30
N LEU A 338 -44.89 3.49 16.47
CA LEU A 338 -46.27 3.93 16.70
C LEU A 338 -46.43 5.44 16.56
N LYS A 339 -45.50 6.24 17.11
CA LYS A 339 -45.53 7.70 16.96
C LYS A 339 -45.44 8.15 15.50
N LEU A 340 -44.63 7.47 14.68
CA LEU A 340 -44.57 7.77 13.24
C LEU A 340 -45.88 7.38 12.53
N LEU A 341 -46.35 6.14 12.71
CA LEU A 341 -47.48 5.59 11.97
C LEU A 341 -48.83 6.17 12.44
N VAL A 342 -49.11 6.14 13.74
CA VAL A 342 -50.41 6.53 14.31
C VAL A 342 -50.51 8.04 14.54
N ASP A 343 -49.47 8.69 15.07
CA ASP A 343 -49.57 10.08 15.55
C ASP A 343 -49.13 11.13 14.51
N ARG A 344 -48.35 10.75 13.49
CA ARG A 344 -47.80 11.67 12.46
C ARG A 344 -48.32 11.40 11.04
N ILE A 345 -48.58 10.14 10.70
CA ILE A 345 -49.17 9.73 9.41
C ILE A 345 -50.69 9.52 9.56
N GLY A 346 -51.12 8.88 10.65
CA GLY A 346 -52.51 8.64 11.01
C GLY A 346 -53.21 9.79 11.75
N ASN A 347 -54.29 9.45 12.45
CA ASN A 347 -55.15 10.42 13.18
C ASN A 347 -55.01 10.37 14.72
N GLY A 348 -54.02 9.64 15.25
CA GLY A 348 -53.82 9.43 16.69
C GLY A 348 -54.56 8.22 17.28
N THR A 349 -55.45 7.58 16.51
CA THR A 349 -56.14 6.33 16.88
C THR A 349 -55.97 5.21 15.83
N GLU A 350 -55.79 5.58 14.57
CA GLU A 350 -55.64 4.66 13.43
C GLU A 350 -54.78 5.30 12.33
N PHE A 351 -54.29 4.48 11.40
CA PHE A 351 -53.60 4.91 10.19
C PHE A 351 -53.91 4.00 9.00
N THR A 352 -53.67 4.50 7.78
CA THR A 352 -53.75 3.69 6.55
C THR A 352 -52.46 3.67 5.74
N LEU A 353 -52.27 2.65 4.90
CA LEU A 353 -51.07 2.53 4.05
C LEU A 353 -51.13 3.51 2.88
N THR A 354 -52.34 3.87 2.44
CA THR A 354 -52.58 5.03 1.57
C THR A 354 -52.02 6.32 2.17
N GLN A 355 -52.22 6.59 3.47
CA GLN A 355 -51.61 7.75 4.16
C GLN A 355 -50.08 7.65 4.21
N VAL A 356 -49.50 6.48 4.52
CA VAL A 356 -48.04 6.25 4.50
C VAL A 356 -47.45 6.60 3.12
N LYS A 357 -48.09 6.11 2.05
CA LYS A 357 -47.69 6.39 0.67
C LYS A 357 -47.76 7.88 0.34
N GLU A 358 -48.86 8.55 0.68
CA GLU A 358 -49.01 9.99 0.44
C GLU A 358 -48.03 10.86 1.23
N PHE A 359 -47.71 10.48 2.47
CA PHE A 359 -46.74 11.20 3.31
C PHE A 359 -45.34 11.15 2.68
N THR A 360 -44.93 9.95 2.25
CA THR A 360 -43.58 9.66 1.73
C THR A 360 -43.35 10.01 0.25
N GLN A 361 -44.39 10.47 -0.45
CA GLN A 361 -44.28 11.11 -1.78
C GLN A 361 -44.09 12.64 -1.70
N LYS A 362 -44.37 13.26 -0.56
CA LYS A 362 -44.33 14.73 -0.38
C LYS A 362 -42.94 15.11 0.13
N THR A 363 -42.12 15.73 -0.72
CA THR A 363 -40.71 16.09 -0.45
C THR A 363 -40.50 16.85 0.87
N ILE A 364 -41.47 17.69 1.26
CA ILE A 364 -41.49 18.43 2.53
C ILE A 364 -41.44 17.52 3.78
N TYR A 365 -41.91 16.27 3.69
CA TYR A 365 -41.91 15.30 4.80
C TYR A 365 -40.76 14.29 4.72
N HIS A 366 -39.93 14.30 3.66
CA HIS A 366 -38.81 13.36 3.51
C HIS A 366 -37.82 13.47 4.68
N ALA A 367 -37.54 14.70 5.15
CA ALA A 367 -36.65 14.92 6.29
C ALA A 367 -37.21 14.33 7.60
N GLU A 368 -38.48 14.60 7.90
CA GLU A 368 -39.15 14.09 9.11
C GLU A 368 -39.27 12.56 9.09
N TYR A 369 -39.67 11.98 7.96
CA TYR A 369 -39.74 10.53 7.77
C TYR A 369 -38.37 9.87 7.95
N ASN A 370 -37.32 10.41 7.30
CA ASN A 370 -35.97 9.89 7.41
C ASN A 370 -35.42 10.03 8.85
N GLU A 371 -35.73 11.11 9.57
CA GLU A 371 -35.35 11.26 11.00
C GLU A 371 -36.06 10.23 11.88
N ALA A 372 -37.37 10.06 11.71
CA ALA A 372 -38.17 9.10 12.48
C ALA A 372 -37.70 7.65 12.25
N ILE A 373 -37.42 7.28 11.00
CA ILE A 373 -36.83 5.98 10.64
C ILE A 373 -35.40 5.84 11.17
N ALA A 374 -34.56 6.88 11.14
CA ALA A 374 -33.23 6.85 11.73
C ALA A 374 -33.27 6.68 13.27
N LYS A 375 -34.23 7.31 13.93
CA LYS A 375 -34.49 7.17 15.38
C LYS A 375 -34.99 5.78 15.73
N TRP A 376 -35.90 5.21 14.93
CA TRP A 376 -36.35 3.83 15.04
C TRP A 376 -35.17 2.84 14.88
N ASN A 377 -34.38 2.98 13.80
CA ASN A 377 -33.18 2.19 13.54
C ASN A 377 -32.18 2.25 14.71
N LYS A 378 -31.99 3.44 15.31
CA LYS A 378 -31.13 3.63 16.49
C LYS A 378 -31.64 2.89 17.72
N GLY A 379 -32.97 2.84 17.93
CA GLY A 379 -33.60 2.07 19.01
C GLY A 379 -33.46 0.56 18.81
N VAL A 380 -33.73 0.03 17.61
CA VAL A 380 -33.53 -1.39 17.26
C VAL A 380 -32.07 -1.80 17.49
N ARG A 381 -31.10 -0.96 17.09
CA ARG A 381 -29.67 -1.18 17.37
C ARG A 381 -29.36 -1.16 18.88
N ALA A 382 -30.03 -0.33 19.66
CA ALA A 382 -29.83 -0.25 21.10
C ALA A 382 -30.33 -1.51 21.83
N GLU A 383 -31.44 -2.10 21.39
CA GLU A 383 -31.89 -3.42 21.86
C GLU A 383 -30.81 -4.49 21.64
N VAL A 384 -30.34 -4.67 20.40
CA VAL A 384 -29.31 -5.69 20.06
C VAL A 384 -28.01 -5.50 20.86
N LEU A 385 -27.65 -4.26 21.22
CA LEU A 385 -26.48 -3.97 22.05
C LEU A 385 -26.69 -4.30 23.54
N SER A 386 -27.93 -4.25 24.05
CA SER A 386 -28.24 -4.55 25.45
C SER A 386 -28.01 -6.03 25.79
N HIS A 387 -28.32 -6.93 24.86
CA HIS A 387 -28.09 -8.38 25.00
C HIS A 387 -26.62 -8.82 24.84
N HIS A 388 -25.69 -7.89 24.62
CA HIS A 388 -24.23 -8.14 24.69
C HIS A 388 -23.68 -9.27 23.80
N PHE A 389 -24.29 -9.55 22.64
CA PHE A 389 -23.88 -10.62 21.70
C PHE A 389 -22.46 -10.50 21.08
N TYR A 390 -21.68 -9.49 21.46
CA TYR A 390 -20.33 -9.22 20.98
C TYR A 390 -19.37 -9.05 22.15
N GLU A 391 -18.22 -9.73 22.12
CA GLU A 391 -17.21 -9.58 23.16
C GLU A 391 -16.45 -8.26 23.05
N LYS A 392 -16.19 -7.64 24.19
CA LYS A 392 -15.35 -6.45 24.31
C LYS A 392 -13.91 -6.90 24.60
N HIS A 393 -13.00 -6.65 23.67
CA HIS A 393 -11.55 -6.90 23.83
C HIS A 393 -10.78 -5.57 23.94
N PRO A 394 -10.91 -4.81 25.05
CA PRO A 394 -10.35 -3.47 25.16
C PRO A 394 -8.82 -3.44 25.11
N THR A 395 -8.16 -4.46 25.68
CA THR A 395 -6.69 -4.61 25.65
C THR A 395 -6.19 -4.76 24.22
N LEU A 396 -6.80 -5.62 23.41
CA LEU A 396 -6.45 -5.81 22.00
C LEU A 396 -6.63 -4.51 21.19
N ARG A 397 -7.68 -3.74 21.47
CA ARG A 397 -7.91 -2.44 20.79
C ARG A 397 -6.89 -1.38 21.18
N TRP A 398 -6.51 -1.30 22.46
CA TRP A 398 -5.44 -0.40 22.89
C TRP A 398 -4.09 -0.78 22.29
N ILE A 399 -3.73 -2.08 22.31
CA ILE A 399 -2.50 -2.58 21.68
C ILE A 399 -2.48 -2.24 20.19
N ALA A 400 -3.54 -2.59 19.45
CA ALA A 400 -3.62 -2.31 18.02
C ALA A 400 -3.62 -0.81 17.68
N GLY A 401 -4.24 0.04 18.51
CA GLY A 401 -4.18 1.49 18.37
C GLY A 401 -2.79 2.07 18.61
N ILE A 402 -2.07 1.59 19.63
CA ILE A 402 -0.70 1.99 19.93
C ILE A 402 0.25 1.54 18.81
N SER A 403 0.11 0.28 18.33
CA SER A 403 0.86 -0.21 17.17
C SER A 403 0.58 0.62 15.91
N SER A 404 -0.68 1.00 15.67
CA SER A 404 -1.04 1.86 14.54
C SER A 404 -0.34 3.22 14.61
N ALA A 405 -0.35 3.88 15.77
CA ALA A 405 0.36 5.14 15.98
C ALA A 405 1.89 5.01 15.81
N ALA A 406 2.47 3.90 16.28
CA ALA A 406 3.90 3.61 16.07
C ALA A 406 4.26 3.42 14.59
N PHE A 407 3.42 2.72 13.81
CA PHE A 407 3.62 2.58 12.36
C PHE A 407 3.38 3.88 11.58
N VAL A 408 2.52 4.79 12.06
CA VAL A 408 2.43 6.17 11.50
C VAL A 408 3.72 6.95 11.77
N GLY A 409 4.28 6.86 12.99
CA GLY A 409 5.56 7.48 13.32
C GLY A 409 6.71 6.95 12.44
N LEU A 410 6.77 5.63 12.25
CA LEU A 410 7.74 4.99 11.35
C LEU A 410 7.55 5.45 9.90
N ALA A 411 6.31 5.53 9.40
CA ALA A 411 6.02 5.99 8.04
C ALA A 411 6.46 7.45 7.79
N VAL A 412 6.29 8.34 8.78
CA VAL A 412 6.80 9.73 8.69
C VAL A 412 8.33 9.74 8.70
N TYR A 413 8.96 8.97 9.57
CA TYR A 413 10.42 8.87 9.65
C TYR A 413 11.05 8.33 8.35
N THR A 414 10.48 7.28 7.75
CA THR A 414 10.96 6.76 6.46
C THR A 414 10.64 7.68 5.28
N ALA A 415 9.58 8.49 5.37
CA ALA A 415 9.24 9.46 4.32
C ALA A 415 10.17 10.69 4.30
N ILE A 416 10.81 11.03 5.43
CA ILE A 416 11.79 12.13 5.50
C ILE A 416 13.08 11.79 4.75
N TYR A 417 13.40 10.50 4.59
CA TYR A 417 14.61 10.00 3.90
C TYR A 417 14.29 9.28 2.58
N ASP A 418 13.14 9.59 1.95
CA ASP A 418 12.68 9.03 0.67
C ASP A 418 12.68 7.49 0.56
N LEU A 419 12.57 6.78 1.69
CA LEU A 419 12.50 5.32 1.77
C LEU A 419 11.10 4.80 1.40
N LEU A 420 10.62 5.14 0.19
CA LEU A 420 9.24 4.94 -0.29
C LEU A 420 8.68 3.51 -0.08
N PRO A 421 9.41 2.40 -0.31
CA PRO A 421 8.88 1.05 -0.06
C PRO A 421 8.57 0.80 1.42
N TRP A 422 9.43 1.31 2.32
CA TRP A 422 9.29 1.16 3.76
C TRP A 422 8.23 2.10 4.33
N THR A 423 8.08 3.29 3.76
CA THR A 423 6.95 4.21 4.01
C THR A 423 5.63 3.56 3.65
N PHE A 424 5.50 3.00 2.43
CA PHE A 424 4.27 2.31 2.02
C PHE A 424 3.96 1.10 2.90
N GLY A 425 4.96 0.26 3.20
CA GLY A 425 4.82 -0.86 4.14
C GLY A 425 4.32 -0.42 5.52
N SER A 426 4.90 0.65 6.07
CA SER A 426 4.50 1.22 7.36
C SER A 426 3.06 1.74 7.35
N VAL A 427 2.64 2.45 6.29
CA VAL A 427 1.24 2.91 6.12
C VAL A 427 0.27 1.72 6.03
N MET A 428 0.62 0.65 5.32
CA MET A 428 -0.20 -0.57 5.26
C MET A 428 -0.34 -1.26 6.64
N LEU A 429 0.72 -1.26 7.46
CA LEU A 429 0.68 -1.81 8.83
C LEU A 429 -0.12 -0.91 9.78
N ALA A 430 0.03 0.41 9.69
CA ALA A 430 -0.78 1.38 10.44
C ALA A 430 -2.27 1.22 10.14
N MET A 431 -2.64 1.08 8.87
CA MET A 431 -4.02 0.85 8.46
C MET A 431 -4.52 -0.54 8.84
N GLY A 432 -3.72 -1.60 8.66
CA GLY A 432 -4.10 -2.96 9.04
C GLY A 432 -4.38 -3.13 10.54
N THR A 433 -3.54 -2.53 11.38
CA THR A 433 -3.74 -2.50 12.84
C THR A 433 -4.96 -1.66 13.25
N LEU A 434 -5.17 -0.50 12.62
CA LEU A 434 -6.35 0.35 12.85
C LEU A 434 -7.67 -0.37 12.46
N LEU A 435 -7.69 -1.02 11.30
CA LEU A 435 -8.82 -1.82 10.84
C LEU A 435 -9.12 -2.97 11.82
N LEU A 436 -8.09 -3.63 12.34
CA LEU A 436 -8.25 -4.65 13.38
C LEU A 436 -8.84 -4.06 14.67
N ALA A 437 -8.37 -2.89 15.13
CA ALA A 437 -8.89 -2.22 16.32
C ALA A 437 -10.39 -1.84 16.18
N ILE A 438 -10.79 -1.32 15.02
CA ILE A 438 -12.15 -0.88 14.74
C ILE A 438 -13.10 -2.05 14.50
N PHE A 439 -12.76 -2.95 13.57
CA PHE A 439 -13.67 -3.97 13.06
C PHE A 439 -13.62 -5.31 13.80
N TYR A 440 -12.64 -5.56 14.68
CA TYR A 440 -12.65 -6.78 15.49
C TYR A 440 -13.70 -6.71 16.61
N SER A 441 -14.81 -7.42 16.41
CA SER A 441 -15.89 -7.66 17.38
C SER A 441 -16.41 -9.11 17.23
N PRO A 442 -15.74 -10.10 17.84
CA PRO A 442 -16.19 -11.50 17.76
C PRO A 442 -17.50 -11.70 18.52
N LEU A 443 -18.35 -12.59 18.02
CA LEU A 443 -19.63 -12.91 18.66
C LEU A 443 -19.40 -13.76 19.93
N THR A 444 -20.28 -13.59 20.91
CA THR A 444 -20.39 -14.48 22.07
C THR A 444 -20.98 -15.85 21.68
N ARG A 445 -20.97 -16.81 22.61
CA ARG A 445 -21.61 -18.12 22.40
C ARG A 445 -23.10 -17.99 22.09
N GLU A 446 -23.83 -17.22 22.90
CA GLU A 446 -25.25 -16.92 22.71
C GLU A 446 -25.53 -16.21 21.39
N GLY A 447 -24.69 -15.23 21.02
CA GLY A 447 -24.77 -14.55 19.74
C GLY A 447 -24.56 -15.50 18.54
N HIS A 448 -23.67 -16.48 18.67
CA HIS A 448 -23.52 -17.56 17.68
C HIS A 448 -24.74 -18.50 17.65
N GLU A 449 -25.33 -18.80 18.80
CA GLU A 449 -26.44 -19.75 18.96
C GLU A 449 -27.74 -19.22 18.37
N ILE A 450 -28.19 -18.03 18.80
CA ILE A 450 -29.35 -17.31 18.25
C ILE A 450 -29.18 -17.15 16.74
N ARG A 451 -27.99 -16.73 16.28
CA ARG A 451 -27.71 -16.57 14.84
C ARG A 451 -27.63 -17.90 14.09
N SER A 452 -27.48 -19.03 14.75
CA SER A 452 -27.61 -20.36 14.15
C SER A 452 -29.08 -20.77 14.07
N GLN A 453 -29.83 -20.73 15.19
CA GLN A 453 -31.25 -21.11 15.28
C GLN A 453 -32.11 -20.39 14.22
N TRP A 454 -32.02 -19.05 14.15
CA TRP A 454 -32.76 -18.25 13.18
C TRP A 454 -32.28 -18.39 11.72
N ARG A 455 -31.11 -19.00 11.48
CA ARG A 455 -30.65 -19.41 10.13
C ARG A 455 -31.12 -20.82 9.76
N THR A 456 -31.18 -21.74 10.73
CA THR A 456 -31.81 -23.05 10.56
C THR A 456 -33.28 -22.88 10.17
N LEU A 457 -34.03 -22.05 10.92
CA LEU A 457 -35.42 -21.70 10.57
C LEU A 457 -35.55 -21.23 9.12
N LYS A 458 -34.76 -20.24 8.68
CA LYS A 458 -34.80 -19.74 7.29
C LYS A 458 -34.41 -20.79 6.25
N LYS A 459 -33.51 -21.73 6.58
CA LYS A 459 -33.07 -22.80 5.69
C LYS A 459 -34.12 -23.91 5.54
N GLU A 460 -34.82 -24.25 6.62
CA GLU A 460 -35.74 -25.39 6.69
C GLU A 460 -37.19 -25.01 6.41
N PHE A 461 -37.56 -23.74 6.57
CA PHE A 461 -38.91 -23.25 6.25
C PHE A 461 -39.41 -23.67 4.84
N PRO A 462 -38.63 -23.56 3.74
CA PRO A 462 -39.06 -24.03 2.41
C PRO A 462 -39.49 -25.51 2.33
N THR A 463 -39.06 -26.34 3.28
CA THR A 463 -39.32 -27.78 3.36
C THR A 463 -40.36 -28.18 4.42
N VAL A 464 -40.97 -27.21 5.12
CA VAL A 464 -42.03 -27.44 6.11
C VAL A 464 -43.27 -28.04 5.46
N THR A 465 -43.83 -29.10 6.08
CA THR A 465 -45.11 -29.68 5.68
C THR A 465 -46.29 -28.94 6.31
N GLU A 466 -47.48 -29.08 5.71
CA GLU A 466 -48.71 -28.47 6.24
C GLU A 466 -49.04 -28.97 7.66
N GLU A 467 -48.77 -30.24 7.95
CA GLU A 467 -48.92 -30.84 9.28
C GLU A 467 -48.01 -30.16 10.32
N GLN A 468 -46.74 -29.95 9.97
CA GLN A 468 -45.77 -29.24 10.82
C GLN A 468 -46.18 -27.77 11.05
N TRP A 469 -46.74 -27.10 10.03
CA TRP A 469 -47.24 -25.74 10.17
C TRP A 469 -48.51 -25.65 11.03
N LYS A 470 -49.40 -26.64 10.92
CA LYS A 470 -50.62 -26.75 11.74
C LYS A 470 -50.33 -27.14 13.20
N SER A 471 -49.26 -27.90 13.48
CA SER A 471 -48.86 -28.26 14.85
C SER A 471 -48.25 -27.12 15.67
N LEU A 472 -47.79 -26.03 15.04
CA LEU A 472 -47.31 -24.84 15.74
C LEU A 472 -48.44 -24.14 16.53
N THR A 473 -48.08 -23.40 17.57
CA THR A 473 -48.96 -22.39 18.16
C THR A 473 -49.18 -21.21 17.20
N GLU A 474 -50.23 -20.42 17.45
CA GLU A 474 -50.53 -19.22 16.65
C GLU A 474 -49.42 -18.16 16.76
N ASP A 475 -48.83 -17.99 17.94
CA ASP A 475 -47.71 -17.10 18.20
C ASP A 475 -46.43 -17.56 17.47
N GLU A 476 -46.11 -18.86 17.49
CA GLU A 476 -44.99 -19.41 16.71
C GLU A 476 -45.17 -19.21 15.20
N ARG A 477 -46.38 -19.43 14.66
CA ARG A 477 -46.69 -19.12 13.26
C ARG A 477 -46.44 -17.64 12.96
N LYS A 478 -47.01 -16.72 13.75
CA LYS A 478 -46.84 -15.27 13.59
C LYS A 478 -45.38 -14.83 13.69
N ARG A 479 -44.63 -15.34 14.69
CA ARG A 479 -43.20 -15.06 14.91
C ARG A 479 -42.33 -15.54 13.76
N ALA A 480 -42.48 -16.81 13.35
CA ALA A 480 -41.75 -17.35 12.21
C ALA A 480 -42.06 -16.52 10.96
N TYR A 481 -43.34 -16.24 10.70
CA TYR A 481 -43.78 -15.51 9.52
C TYR A 481 -43.22 -14.09 9.44
N ALA A 482 -43.26 -13.32 10.53
CA ALA A 482 -42.72 -11.96 10.57
C ALA A 482 -41.22 -11.92 10.28
N TYR A 483 -40.44 -12.82 10.90
CA TYR A 483 -39.01 -12.95 10.63
C TYR A 483 -38.71 -13.38 9.19
N LEU A 484 -39.50 -14.29 8.63
CA LEU A 484 -39.31 -14.76 7.25
C LEU A 484 -39.69 -13.69 6.23
N LEU A 485 -40.76 -12.92 6.44
CA LEU A 485 -41.10 -11.80 5.56
C LEU A 485 -39.99 -10.73 5.55
N GLY A 486 -39.41 -10.44 6.73
CA GLY A 486 -38.33 -9.47 6.88
C GLY A 486 -36.96 -9.92 6.33
N SER A 487 -36.76 -11.21 6.09
CA SER A 487 -35.46 -11.78 5.66
C SER A 487 -35.49 -12.52 4.31
N ASP A 488 -36.65 -13.00 3.84
CA ASP A 488 -36.89 -13.57 2.52
C ASP A 488 -38.39 -13.52 2.19
N SER A 489 -38.83 -12.32 1.80
CA SER A 489 -40.22 -12.04 1.45
C SER A 489 -40.76 -12.93 0.32
N LYS A 490 -39.91 -13.44 -0.58
CA LYS A 490 -40.32 -14.34 -1.68
C LYS A 490 -40.69 -15.73 -1.16
N THR A 491 -39.87 -16.29 -0.28
CA THR A 491 -40.15 -17.59 0.34
C THR A 491 -41.34 -17.49 1.30
N ALA A 492 -41.41 -16.43 2.12
CA ALA A 492 -42.52 -16.20 3.04
C ALA A 492 -43.87 -16.08 2.32
N THR A 493 -43.96 -15.26 1.26
CA THR A 493 -45.21 -15.08 0.52
C THR A 493 -45.64 -16.34 -0.24
N LYS A 494 -44.70 -17.10 -0.81
CA LYS A 494 -45.01 -18.38 -1.47
C LYS A 494 -45.63 -19.41 -0.52
N GLN A 495 -45.07 -19.60 0.67
CA GLN A 495 -45.66 -20.55 1.62
C GLN A 495 -46.94 -20.02 2.26
N ALA A 496 -47.08 -18.70 2.49
CA ALA A 496 -48.34 -18.12 2.91
C ALA A 496 -49.48 -18.47 1.95
N THR A 497 -49.31 -18.25 0.63
CA THR A 497 -50.37 -18.60 -0.34
C THR A 497 -50.69 -20.10 -0.36
N THR A 498 -49.70 -20.95 -0.09
CA THR A 498 -49.89 -22.41 0.03
C THR A 498 -50.72 -22.77 1.27
N PHE A 499 -50.37 -22.25 2.45
CA PHE A 499 -51.07 -22.58 3.70
C PHE A 499 -52.43 -21.89 3.83
N HIS A 500 -52.61 -20.66 3.32
CA HIS A 500 -53.92 -20.00 3.28
C HIS A 500 -54.89 -20.77 2.37
N ALA A 501 -54.46 -21.21 1.18
CA ALA A 501 -55.30 -21.99 0.28
C ALA A 501 -55.79 -23.33 0.89
N ALA A 502 -55.01 -23.91 1.82
CA ALA A 502 -55.34 -25.15 2.54
C ALA A 502 -56.15 -24.94 3.85
N THR A 503 -56.53 -23.70 4.17
CA THR A 503 -57.24 -23.35 5.42
C THR A 503 -58.58 -22.64 5.16
N SER A 504 -59.02 -22.54 3.90
CA SER A 504 -60.26 -21.86 3.46
C SER A 504 -61.58 -22.58 3.83
N SER A 505 -61.62 -23.28 4.96
CA SER A 505 -62.82 -23.94 5.48
C SER A 505 -62.91 -23.79 7.00
N SER A 506 -63.91 -23.02 7.44
CA SER A 506 -64.42 -22.91 8.82
C SER A 506 -63.44 -22.47 9.92
N ASP A 507 -62.91 -21.24 9.83
CA ASP A 507 -62.72 -20.38 11.02
C ASP A 507 -62.82 -18.89 10.63
N ASP A 508 -63.43 -18.08 11.48
CA ASP A 508 -63.69 -16.63 11.26
C ASP A 508 -62.52 -15.76 11.74
N SER A 509 -61.59 -16.34 12.51
CA SER A 509 -60.34 -15.72 12.96
C SER A 509 -59.26 -15.62 11.86
N SER A 510 -59.65 -15.58 10.59
CA SER A 510 -58.71 -15.69 9.46
C SER A 510 -57.74 -14.51 9.40
N PHE A 511 -56.46 -14.81 9.19
CA PHE A 511 -55.39 -13.82 9.07
C PHE A 511 -55.44 -13.16 7.69
N VAL A 512 -56.37 -12.21 7.49
CA VAL A 512 -56.58 -11.44 6.24
C VAL A 512 -55.47 -10.41 6.04
N MET A 513 -54.25 -10.91 5.85
CA MET A 513 -53.08 -10.09 5.60
C MET A 513 -52.57 -10.30 4.17
N ASN A 514 -52.41 -9.21 3.42
CA ASN A 514 -51.67 -9.21 2.17
C ASN A 514 -50.29 -8.53 2.39
N PRO A 515 -49.28 -9.22 2.94
CA PRO A 515 -47.98 -8.65 3.26
C PRO A 515 -47.20 -8.15 2.03
N VAL A 516 -47.58 -8.56 0.81
CA VAL A 516 -47.01 -8.04 -0.43
C VAL A 516 -47.37 -6.55 -0.58
N PHE A 517 -48.63 -6.17 -0.29
CA PHE A 517 -49.12 -4.80 -0.41
C PHE A 517 -48.45 -3.85 0.62
N LEU A 518 -48.34 -4.29 1.88
CA LEU A 518 -47.54 -3.60 2.90
C LEU A 518 -46.08 -3.42 2.46
N THR A 519 -45.46 -4.48 1.94
CA THR A 519 -44.06 -4.46 1.52
C THR A 519 -43.82 -3.49 0.37
N THR A 520 -44.67 -3.48 -0.68
CA THR A 520 -44.47 -2.59 -1.83
C THR A 520 -44.62 -1.11 -1.46
N ILE A 521 -45.55 -0.77 -0.54
CA ILE A 521 -45.73 0.60 -0.05
C ILE A 521 -44.48 1.08 0.71
N PHE A 522 -43.99 0.32 1.69
CA PHE A 522 -42.79 0.72 2.43
C PHE A 522 -41.51 0.71 1.58
N VAL A 523 -41.41 -0.15 0.55
CA VAL A 523 -40.30 -0.08 -0.42
C VAL A 523 -40.35 1.21 -1.24
N ALA A 524 -41.51 1.56 -1.81
CA ALA A 524 -41.67 2.78 -2.59
C ALA A 524 -41.37 4.04 -1.76
N ALA A 525 -41.85 4.07 -0.51
CA ALA A 525 -41.60 5.11 0.48
C ALA A 525 -40.11 5.35 0.78
N ASN A 526 -39.28 4.30 0.81
CA ASN A 526 -37.86 4.43 1.15
C ASN A 526 -36.98 4.73 -0.08
N THR A 527 -37.46 4.42 -1.29
CA THR A 527 -36.75 4.76 -2.54
C THR A 527 -36.91 6.22 -2.93
N SER A 528 -38.07 6.85 -2.65
CA SER A 528 -38.34 8.26 -2.98
C SER A 528 -37.44 9.24 -2.23
N THR A 529 -36.88 8.86 -1.07
CA THR A 529 -36.16 9.76 -0.16
C THR A 529 -34.62 9.68 -0.27
N SER A 530 -34.05 8.81 -1.11
CA SER A 530 -32.63 8.39 -1.00
C SER A 530 -31.67 8.82 -2.13
N ALA A 531 -32.14 9.43 -3.22
CA ALA A 531 -31.42 9.43 -4.51
C ALA A 531 -30.46 10.62 -4.79
N SER A 532 -29.73 11.15 -3.80
CA SER A 532 -29.24 12.55 -3.86
C SER A 532 -27.75 12.86 -3.59
N ALA A 533 -26.77 11.93 -3.74
CA ALA A 533 -25.36 12.24 -3.42
C ALA A 533 -24.22 11.42 -4.12
N SER A 534 -23.06 12.11 -4.32
CA SER A 534 -21.64 11.63 -4.28
C SER A 534 -20.77 11.41 -5.56
N GLY A 535 -19.44 11.63 -5.38
CA GLY A 535 -18.27 11.56 -6.31
C GLY A 535 -17.08 12.39 -5.72
N GLY A 536 -15.79 12.37 -6.13
CA GLY A 536 -14.99 11.58 -7.11
C GLY A 536 -13.52 12.11 -7.25
N ALA A 537 -12.72 11.61 -8.21
CA ALA A 537 -11.41 12.09 -8.75
C ALA A 537 -10.05 11.77 -8.03
N THR A 538 -8.91 11.91 -8.78
CA THR A 538 -7.55 11.27 -8.57
C THR A 538 -6.36 11.90 -9.38
N SER A 539 -5.09 11.90 -8.89
CA SER A 539 -3.78 12.20 -9.60
C SER A 539 -2.52 11.91 -8.69
N GLY A 540 -1.19 11.99 -9.03
CA GLY A 540 -0.39 12.02 -10.29
C GLY A 540 1.03 12.72 -10.21
N GLY A 541 2.17 12.07 -10.58
CA GLY A 541 3.60 12.58 -10.68
C GLY A 541 4.67 11.44 -10.67
N GLY A 542 6.02 11.54 -10.86
CA GLY A 542 7.05 12.56 -11.27
C GLY A 542 8.52 11.98 -11.20
N ALA A 543 9.59 12.55 -11.83
CA ALA A 543 11.03 12.08 -11.82
C ALA A 543 12.12 13.10 -12.34
N GLY A 544 13.45 12.75 -12.42
CA GLY A 544 14.64 13.60 -12.80
C GLY A 544 15.89 12.87 -13.42
N VAL A 545 17.06 13.54 -13.62
CA VAL A 545 18.38 13.11 -14.25
C VAL A 545 19.57 14.06 -13.84
N GLY A 546 20.89 13.89 -14.08
CA GLY A 546 21.80 12.81 -14.58
C GLY A 546 22.84 13.18 -15.71
N GLY A 547 24.18 12.92 -15.57
CA GLY A 547 25.15 12.74 -16.72
C GLY A 547 26.68 13.10 -16.64
N GLY A 548 27.59 12.10 -16.75
CA GLY A 548 29.03 12.20 -17.17
C GLY A 548 30.05 11.25 -16.47
N GLY A 549 31.06 10.65 -17.16
CA GLY A 549 32.17 9.85 -16.54
C GLY A 549 32.89 8.74 -17.35
N GLY A 550 32.84 7.46 -16.96
CA GLY A 550 33.37 6.31 -17.73
C GLY A 550 33.95 5.12 -16.93
N GLY A 551 33.51 3.88 -17.21
CA GLY A 551 33.98 2.63 -16.57
C GLY A 551 35.22 1.91 -17.13
N SER A 552 35.57 0.74 -16.56
CA SER A 552 36.56 -0.22 -17.09
C SER A 552 36.19 -1.70 -16.83
N GLY A 553 36.88 -2.66 -17.46
CA GLY A 553 36.59 -4.10 -17.35
C GLY A 553 37.49 -5.00 -18.23
N ALA A 554 37.06 -6.23 -18.57
CA ALA A 554 37.84 -7.19 -19.37
C ALA A 554 37.05 -8.06 -20.36
N PHE A 555 37.76 -8.72 -21.30
CA PHE A 555 37.22 -9.54 -22.39
C PHE A 555 38.19 -10.63 -22.89
#